data_AF-A0A811VF37-F1
#
_entry.id   AF-A0A811VF37-F1
#
_cell.length_a   1.000
_cell.length_b   1.000
_cell.length_c   1.000
_cell.angle_alpha   90.00
_cell.angle_beta   90.00
_cell.angle_gamma   90.00
#
_symmetry.space_group_name_H-M   'P 1'
#
loop_
_entity.id
_entity.type
_entity.pdbx_description
1 polymer ?
#
loop_
_entity_poly.entity_id
_entity_poly.type
_entity_poly.pdbx_seq_one_letter_code
_entity_poly.pdbx_strand_id
1 'polypeptide(L)'
;MSSVGTLRDFQTLGCLDQLKCALGARVYLDLECDKRVTNLEKFYDSDLNLIYLQGKRTDTIVTFVPVLSSQPLNFIEIEKIQKKLSTDASKR
;
A
#
# COMPACT_ATOMS: atom_id res chain seq x y z
N MET A 1 -12.72 -12.39 4.36
CA MET A 1 -11.36 -12.97 4.28
C MET A 1 -10.82 -13.17 5.68
N SER A 2 -10.05 -14.21 5.96
CA SER A 2 -9.35 -14.36 7.24
C SER A 2 -8.08 -13.50 7.25
N SER A 3 -7.71 -12.95 8.41
CA SER A 3 -6.49 -12.14 8.57
C SER A 3 -5.21 -12.86 8.10
N VAL A 4 -5.16 -14.17 8.31
CA VAL A 4 -4.04 -15.04 7.90
C VAL A 4 -3.94 -15.15 6.38
N GLY A 5 -5.07 -15.28 5.67
CA GLY A 5 -5.07 -15.34 4.20
C GLY A 5 -4.54 -14.05 3.60
N THR A 6 -5.02 -12.91 4.09
CA THR A 6 -4.58 -11.59 3.60
C THR A 6 -3.09 -11.36 3.85
N LEU A 7 -2.56 -11.73 5.02
CA LEU A 7 -1.12 -11.61 5.29
C LEU A 7 -0.28 -12.38 4.27
N ARG A 8 -0.72 -13.61 3.94
CA ARG A 8 -0.02 -14.45 2.96
C ARG A 8 -0.03 -13.81 1.57
N ASP A 9 -1.13 -13.19 1.16
CA ASP A 9 -1.18 -12.46 -0.12
C ASP A 9 -0.08 -11.40 -0.20
N PHE A 10 0.12 -10.61 0.86
CA PHE A 10 1.17 -9.58 0.89
C PHE A 10 2.58 -10.16 0.86
N GLN A 11 2.81 -11.28 1.56
CA GLN A 11 4.10 -11.99 1.50
C GLN A 11 4.40 -12.51 0.08
N THR A 12 3.37 -12.90 -0.68
CA THR A 12 3.53 -13.38 -2.07
C THR A 12 3.77 -12.27 -3.09
N LEU A 13 3.63 -10.99 -2.72
CA LEU A 13 3.96 -9.85 -3.61
C LEU A 13 5.47 -9.70 -3.87
N GLY A 14 6.32 -10.43 -3.14
CA GLY A 14 7.78 -10.34 -3.26
C GLY A 14 8.46 -9.45 -2.21
N CYS A 15 7.69 -8.92 -1.24
CA CYS A 15 8.24 -8.20 -0.09
C CYS A 15 8.73 -9.20 0.97
N LEU A 16 10.02 -9.15 1.31
CA LEU A 16 10.62 -10.00 2.35
C LEU A 16 10.47 -9.43 3.77
N ASP A 17 10.09 -8.15 3.86
CA ASP A 17 9.89 -7.45 5.13
C ASP A 17 8.53 -7.81 5.73
N GLN A 18 8.56 -8.63 6.78
CA GLN A 18 7.35 -9.12 7.46
C GLN A 18 6.53 -8.00 8.11
N LEU A 19 7.19 -6.94 8.59
CA LEU A 19 6.50 -5.81 9.20
C LEU A 19 5.69 -5.07 8.13
N LYS A 20 6.29 -4.79 6.97
CA LYS A 20 5.57 -4.15 5.84
C LYS A 20 4.40 -5.01 5.36
N CYS A 21 4.58 -6.32 5.28
CA CYS A 21 3.51 -7.25 4.91
C CYS A 21 2.36 -7.20 5.92
N ALA A 22 2.67 -7.21 7.22
CA ALA A 22 1.68 -7.11 8.28
C ALA A 22 0.92 -5.77 8.28
N LEU A 23 1.63 -4.66 8.08
CA LEU A 23 1.04 -3.33 7.96
C LEU A 23 0.12 -3.23 6.73
N GLY A 24 0.58 -3.71 5.58
CA GLY A 24 -0.21 -3.78 4.36
C GLY A 24 -1.49 -4.59 4.53
N ALA A 25 -1.37 -5.79 5.11
CA ALA A 25 -2.52 -6.65 5.40
C ALA A 25 -3.51 -5.97 6.34
N ARG A 26 -3.03 -5.32 7.40
CA ARG A 26 -3.89 -4.64 8.37
C ARG A 26 -4.66 -3.48 7.72
N VAL A 27 -3.95 -2.58 7.04
CA VAL A 27 -4.58 -1.42 6.39
C VAL A 27 -5.53 -1.84 5.28
N TYR A 28 -5.20 -2.89 4.52
CA TYR A 28 -6.09 -3.45 3.51
C TYR A 28 -7.42 -3.91 4.11
N LEU A 29 -7.37 -4.69 5.20
CA LEU A 29 -8.58 -5.15 5.88
C LEU A 29 -9.40 -3.97 6.44
N ASP A 30 -8.74 -2.98 7.03
CA ASP A 30 -9.41 -1.79 7.56
C ASP A 30 -10.13 -1.02 6.43
N LEU A 31 -9.51 -0.87 5.25
CA LEU A 31 -10.11 -0.20 4.08
C LEU A 31 -11.25 -1.01 3.43
N GLU A 32 -11.11 -2.33 3.33
CA GLU A 32 -12.19 -3.23 2.87
C GLU A 32 -13.41 -3.15 3.79
N CYS A 33 -13.21 -3.06 5.11
CA CYS A 33 -14.29 -2.91 6.08
C CYS A 33 -15.00 -1.56 5.98
N ASP A 34 -14.25 -0.49 5.68
CA ASP A 34 -14.73 0.88 5.59
C ASP A 34 -15.60 1.14 4.34
N LYS A 35 -15.37 0.40 3.25
CA LYS A 35 -16.14 0.47 1.99
C LYS A 35 -16.19 1.85 1.30
N ARG A 36 -15.39 2.81 1.76
CA ARG A 36 -15.22 4.14 1.13
C ARG A 36 -14.29 4.13 -0.09
N VAL A 37 -13.56 3.03 -0.29
CA VAL A 37 -12.63 2.82 -1.40
C VAL A 37 -13.06 1.56 -2.15
N THR A 38 -13.21 1.67 -3.46
CA THR A 38 -13.55 0.53 -4.34
C THR A 38 -12.33 0.11 -5.17
N ASN A 39 -12.36 -1.09 -5.73
CA ASN A 39 -11.28 -1.64 -6.56
C ASN A 39 -9.90 -1.56 -5.86
N LEU A 40 -9.86 -1.96 -4.58
CA LEU A 40 -8.65 -1.89 -3.78
C LEU A 40 -7.67 -2.99 -4.20
N GLU A 41 -6.52 -2.57 -4.73
CA GLU A 41 -5.44 -3.42 -5.22
C GLU A 41 -4.19 -3.27 -4.36
N LYS A 42 -3.39 -4.33 -4.29
CA LYS A 42 -2.20 -4.46 -3.45
C LYS A 42 -0.96 -4.47 -4.35
N PHE A 43 0.06 -3.70 -3.98
CA PHE A 43 1.28 -3.59 -4.76
C PHE A 43 2.52 -3.71 -3.87
N TYR A 44 3.58 -4.22 -4.46
CA TYR A 44 4.94 -4.11 -3.95
C TYR A 44 5.83 -3.49 -5.02
N ASP A 45 6.53 -2.43 -4.65
CA ASP A 45 7.56 -1.81 -5.45
C ASP A 45 8.93 -2.18 -4.91
N SER A 46 9.71 -2.95 -5.67
CA SER A 46 11.02 -3.43 -5.24
C SER A 46 12.07 -2.32 -5.15
N ASP A 47 12.01 -1.31 -6.02
CA ASP A 47 13.03 -0.25 -6.06
C ASP A 47 12.86 0.71 -4.87
N LEU A 48 11.62 0.94 -4.45
CA LEU A 48 11.29 1.71 -3.25
C LEU A 48 11.25 0.83 -1.99
N ASN A 49 11.32 -0.49 -2.14
CA ASN A 49 11.02 -1.46 -1.09
C ASN A 49 9.72 -1.08 -0.34
N LEU A 50 8.64 -0.87 -1.09
CA LEU A 50 7.41 -0.26 -0.61
C LEU A 50 6.20 -1.17 -0.87
N ILE A 51 5.44 -1.48 0.17
CA ILE A 51 4.07 -1.94 0.00
C ILE A 51 3.15 -0.74 -0.05
N TYR A 52 2.25 -0.70 -1.02
CA TYR A 52 1.21 0.31 -1.11
C TYR A 52 -0.09 -0.30 -1.63
N LEU A 53 -1.18 0.41 -1.39
CA LEU A 53 -2.51 0.06 -1.86
C LEU A 53 -3.00 1.16 -2.79
N GLN A 54 -3.69 0.80 -3.87
CA GLN A 54 -4.42 1.75 -4.69
C GLN A 54 -5.87 1.34 -4.80
N GLY A 55 -6.76 2.32 -4.79
CA GLY A 55 -8.16 2.10 -5.08
C GLY A 55 -8.82 3.39 -5.54
N LYS A 56 -10.12 3.31 -5.79
CA LYS A 56 -10.93 4.44 -6.24
C LYS A 56 -11.74 4.99 -5.08
N ARG A 57 -11.54 6.26 -4.76
CA ARG A 57 -12.41 7.01 -3.84
C ARG A 57 -13.13 8.06 -4.68
N THR A 58 -14.46 7.98 -4.68
CA THR A 58 -15.33 8.71 -5.62
C THR A 58 -14.87 8.49 -7.07
N ASP A 59 -14.21 9.46 -7.68
CA ASP A 59 -13.66 9.42 -9.05
C ASP A 59 -12.15 9.63 -9.13
N THR A 60 -11.47 9.54 -7.98
CA THR A 60 -10.02 9.71 -7.90
C THR A 60 -9.34 8.41 -7.49
N ILE A 61 -8.25 8.08 -8.18
CA ILE A 61 -7.34 7.03 -7.73
C ILE A 61 -6.59 7.58 -6.51
N VAL A 62 -6.69 6.87 -5.40
CA VAL A 62 -6.02 7.19 -4.15
C VAL A 62 -5.01 6.11 -3.84
N THR A 63 -3.81 6.54 -3.43
CA THR A 63 -2.74 5.64 -2.98
C THR A 63 -2.63 5.72 -1.47
N PHE A 64 -2.58 4.58 -0.81
CA PHE A 64 -2.32 4.46 0.63
C PHE A 64 -0.97 3.79 0.86
N VAL A 65 -0.15 4.39 1.72
CA VAL A 65 1.14 3.85 2.13
C VAL A 65 1.05 3.45 3.60
N PRO A 66 0.99 2.14 3.92
CA PRO A 66 0.95 1.64 5.29
C PRO A 66 2.26 1.93 6.02
N VAL A 67 2.19 2.63 7.15
CA VAL A 67 3.34 2.93 8.01
C VAL A 67 2.96 2.76 9.48
N LEU A 68 3.95 2.52 10.35
CA LEU A 68 3.72 2.60 11.79
C LEU A 68 3.51 4.06 12.20
N SER A 69 2.56 4.30 13.11
CA SER A 69 2.35 5.64 13.69
C SER A 69 3.56 6.14 14.49
N SER A 70 4.39 5.23 15.00
CA SER A 70 5.64 5.53 15.70
C SER A 70 6.84 5.73 14.76
N GLN A 71 6.70 5.44 13.46
CA GLN A 71 7.79 5.61 12.52
C GLN A 71 8.02 7.10 12.25
N PRO A 72 9.25 7.61 12.38
CA PRO A 72 9.55 8.99 12.04
C PRO A 72 9.28 9.23 10.55
N LEU A 73 8.66 10.38 10.24
CA LEU A 73 8.42 10.77 8.85
C LEU A 73 9.72 11.24 8.20
N ASN A 74 10.12 10.56 7.13
CA ASN A 74 11.24 10.96 6.29
C ASN A 74 10.70 11.64 5.02
N PHE A 75 10.75 12.97 4.98
CA PHE A 75 10.23 13.74 3.84
C PHE A 75 10.96 13.44 2.52
N ILE A 76 12.24 13.11 2.56
CA ILE A 76 13.01 12.74 1.37
C ILE A 76 12.49 11.42 0.78
N GLU A 77 12.12 10.46 1.63
CA GLU A 77 11.49 9.23 1.17
C GLU A 77 10.11 9.48 0.60
N ILE A 78 9.30 10.33 1.24
CA ILE A 78 7.96 10.69 0.76
C ILE A 78 8.04 11.31 -0.64
N GLU A 79 8.97 12.24 -0.87
CA GLU A 79 9.17 12.85 -2.19
C GLU A 79 9.56 11.82 -3.26
N LYS A 80 10.44 10.86 -2.92
CA LYS A 80 10.81 9.76 -3.82
C LYS A 80 9.61 8.90 -4.20
N ILE A 81 8.79 8.54 -3.21
CA ILE A 81 7.57 7.75 -3.41
C ILE A 81 6.60 8.52 -4.32
N GLN A 82 6.33 9.79 -4.01
CA GLN A 82 5.44 10.63 -4.81
C GLN A 82 5.92 10.76 -6.26
N LYS A 83 7.21 11.02 -6.46
CA LYS A 83 7.79 11.17 -7.80
C LYS A 83 7.63 9.89 -8.64
N LYS A 84 7.94 8.72 -8.06
CA LYS A 84 7.84 7.45 -8.77
C LYS A 84 6.39 7.10 -9.11
N LEU A 85 5.51 7.13 -8.10
CA LEU A 85 4.12 6.71 -8.29
C LEU A 85 3.32 7.67 -9.19
N SER A 86 3.66 8.96 -9.22
CA SER A 86 3.06 9.91 -10.17
C SER A 86 3.52 9.67 -11.62
N THR A 87 4.76 9.22 -11.79
CA THR A 87 5.32 8.90 -13.11
C THR A 87 4.65 7.63 -13.67
N ASP A 88 4.40 6.64 -12.83
CA ASP A 88 3.76 5.40 -13.25
C ASP A 88 2.25 5.55 -13.46
N ALA A 89 1.59 6.45 -12.74
CA ALA A 89 0.19 6.81 -13.01
C ALA A 89 0.02 7.48 -14.39
N SER A 90 1.00 8.25 -14.85
CA SER A 90 0.97 8.91 -16.16
C SER A 90 1.14 7.94 -17.35
N LYS A 91 1.50 6.68 -17.09
CA LYS A 91 1.73 5.64 -18.12
C LYS A 91 0.57 4.64 -18.25
N ARG A 92 -0.44 4.73 -17.37
CA ARG A 92 -1.59 3.81 -17.34
C ARG A 92 -2.82 4.43 -17.98
#